data_AF-A0AAX1RUU9-F1
#
_entry.id   AF-A0AAX1RUU9-F1
#
_cell.length_a   1.000
_cell.length_b   1.000
_cell.length_c   1.000
_cell.angle_alpha   90.00
_cell.angle_beta   90.00
_cell.angle_gamma   90.00
#
_symmetry.space_group_name_H-M   'P 1'
#
loop_
_entity.id
_entity.type
_entity.pdbx_description
1 polymer ?
#
loop_
_entity_poly.entity_id
_entity_poly.type
_entity_poly.pdbx_seq_one_letter_code
_entity_poly.pdbx_strand_id
1 'polypeptide(L)' 'MIEVSKHMSKSQHILLALIIVLFIIEVVLTIFFISFSSFIYKGLTIIHSILISIFIIRQVKRKGM' A
#
# COMPACT_ATOMS: atom_id res chain seq x y z
N MET A 1 -13.24 26.69 16.96
CA MET A 1 -13.69 25.36 16.48
C MET A 1 -12.44 24.59 16.09
N ILE A 2 -12.28 23.37 16.61
CA ILE A 2 -10.98 22.71 16.80
C ILE A 2 -10.43 22.17 15.47
N GLU A 3 -9.33 22.74 14.96
CA GLU A 3 -8.46 22.03 14.00
C GLU A 3 -7.61 21.02 14.79
N VAL A 4 -8.18 19.85 15.09
CA VAL A 4 -7.33 18.70 15.40
C VAL A 4 -6.76 18.29 14.06
N SER A 5 -5.49 18.59 13.82
CA SER A 5 -4.70 17.92 12.78
C SER A 5 -4.92 16.43 12.96
N LYS A 6 -5.80 15.82 12.15
CA LYS A 6 -6.25 14.44 12.33
C LYS A 6 -5.12 13.54 11.84
N HIS A 7 -4.09 13.46 12.67
CA HIS A 7 -2.83 12.82 12.35
C HIS A 7 -3.12 11.36 11.98
N MET A 8 -2.57 10.91 10.87
CA MET A 8 -2.77 9.54 10.42
C MET A 8 -2.25 8.61 11.52
N SER A 9 -3.10 7.69 12.01
CA SER A 9 -2.72 6.91 13.20
C SER A 9 -1.51 6.04 12.92
N LYS A 10 -0.80 5.64 13.97
CA LYS A 10 0.34 4.73 13.88
C LYS A 10 0.07 3.45 13.06
N SER A 11 -1.14 2.89 13.11
CA SER A 11 -1.49 1.70 12.31
C SER A 11 -1.67 1.99 10.82
N GLN A 12 -2.06 3.22 10.45
CA GLN A 12 -2.21 3.65 9.05
C GLN A 12 -0.88 4.13 8.46
N HIS A 13 -0.17 5.01 9.19
CA HIS A 13 1.22 4.77 9.54
C HIS A 13 2.00 3.66 8.81
N ILE A 14 2.06 2.56 9.57
CA ILE A 14 2.73 1.31 9.26
C ILE A 14 2.16 0.67 7.99
N LEU A 15 0.83 0.68 7.80
CA LEU A 15 0.23 0.11 6.59
C LEU A 15 0.70 0.82 5.32
N LEU A 16 0.75 2.16 5.34
CA LEU A 16 1.25 2.95 4.22
C LEU A 16 2.73 2.68 3.96
N ALA A 17 3.55 2.62 5.02
CA ALA A 17 4.96 2.28 4.89
C ALA A 17 5.16 0.90 4.24
N LEU A 18 4.35 -0.09 4.63
CA LEU A 18 4.42 -1.45 4.08
C LEU A 18 4.04 -1.49 2.59
N ILE A 19 3.01 -0.74 2.19
CA ILE A 19 2.61 -0.55 0.78
C ILE A 19 3.75 0.06 -0.03
N ILE A 20 4.38 1.13 0.48
CA ILE A 20 5.49 1.80 -0.22
C ILE A 20 6.69 0.87 -0.38
N VAL A 21 7.04 0.10 0.65
CA VAL A 21 8.15 -0.88 0.57
C VAL A 21 7.85 -1.96 -0.47
N LEU A 22 6.64 -2.51 -0.48
CA LEU A 22 6.22 -3.49 -1.50
C LEU A 22 6.28 -2.92 -2.90
N PHE A 23 5.85 -1.67 -3.09
CA PHE A 23 5.95 -0.97 -4.37
C PHE A 23 7.39 -0.87 -4.87
N ILE A 24 8.32 -0.47 -4.00
CA ILE A 24 9.74 -0.35 -4.35
C ILE A 24 10.28 -1.72 -4.77
N ILE A 25 9.95 -2.79 -4.02
CA ILE A 25 10.36 -4.16 -4.36
C ILE A 25 9.83 -4.56 -5.73
N GLU A 26 8.56 -4.27 -6.04
CA GLU A 26 7.96 -4.55 -7.34
C GLU A 26 8.63 -3.78 -8.48
N VAL A 27 8.96 -2.50 -8.29
CA VAL A 27 9.68 -1.70 -9.28
C VAL A 27 11.06 -2.28 -9.54
N VAL A 28 11.80 -2.63 -8.47
CA VAL A 28 13.10 -3.28 -8.57
C VAL A 28 12.98 -4.60 -9.34
N LEU A 29 12.05 -5.47 -8.94
CA LEU A 29 11.82 -6.73 -9.63
C LEU A 29 11.44 -6.53 -11.09
N THR A 30 10.64 -5.51 -11.42
CA THR A 30 10.27 -5.17 -12.79
C THR A 30 11.48 -4.78 -13.63
N ILE A 31 12.41 -4.00 -13.07
CA ILE A 31 13.62 -3.55 -13.77
C ILE A 31 14.58 -4.73 -14.02
N PHE A 32 14.74 -5.62 -13.03
CA PHE A 32 15.68 -6.75 -13.13
C PHE A 32 15.10 -7.98 -13.83
N PHE A 33 13.80 -8.22 -13.71
CA PHE A 33 13.09 -9.31 -14.35
C PHE A 33 12.20 -8.74 -15.47
N ILE A 34 12.69 -8.82 -16.72
CA ILE A 34 11.90 -8.47 -17.92
C ILE A 34 10.59 -9.26 -18.00
N SER A 35 10.52 -10.43 -17.36
CA SER A 35 9.30 -11.24 -17.34
C SER A 35 8.44 -10.96 -16.09
N PHE A 36 7.46 -10.08 -16.28
CA PHE A 36 6.28 -9.91 -15.40
C PHE A 36 5.51 -11.23 -15.16
N SER A 37 5.80 -12.29 -15.91
CA SER A 37 5.13 -13.59 -15.77
C SER A 37 5.57 -14.38 -14.54
N SER A 38 6.63 -13.94 -13.83
CA SER A 38 7.15 -14.70 -12.69
C SER A 38 6.07 -14.87 -11.62
N PHE A 39 5.94 -16.10 -11.10
CA PHE A 39 4.96 -16.43 -10.06
C PHE A 39 5.14 -15.53 -8.82
N ILE A 40 6.39 -15.22 -8.49
CA ILE A 40 6.75 -14.35 -7.36
C ILE A 40 6.24 -12.92 -7.59
N TYR A 41 6.46 -12.34 -8.78
CA TYR A 41 6.00 -11.00 -9.12
C TYR A 41 4.46 -10.90 -9.06
N LYS A 42 3.76 -11.88 -9.63
CA LYS A 42 2.30 -11.95 -9.58
C LYS A 42 1.78 -12.04 -8.14
N GLY A 43 2.38 -12.89 -7.31
CA GLY A 43 2.02 -13.03 -5.90
C GLY A 43 2.20 -11.72 -5.13
N LEU A 44 3.34 -11.04 -5.32
CA LEU A 44 3.61 -9.72 -4.75
C LEU A 44 2.55 -8.69 -5.17
N THR A 45 2.29 -8.61 -6.48
CA THR A 45 1.31 -7.66 -7.06
C THR A 45 -0.09 -7.87 -6.47
N ILE A 46 -0.51 -9.11 -6.29
CA ILE A 46 -1.80 -9.43 -5.67
C ILE A 46 -1.82 -8.95 -4.21
N ILE A 47 -0.81 -9.30 -3.41
CA ILE A 47 -0.73 -8.88 -2.00
C ILE A 47 -0.74 -7.35 -1.89
N HIS A 48 0.02 -6.67 -2.75
CA HIS A 48 0.12 -5.23 -2.77
C HIS A 48 -1.23 -4.57 -3.13
N SER A 49 -1.94 -5.10 -4.13
CA SER A 49 -3.28 -4.63 -4.49
C SER A 49 -4.31 -4.77 -3.36
N ILE A 50 -4.24 -5.87 -2.59
CA ILE A 50 -5.09 -6.10 -1.41
C ILE A 50 -4.78 -5.06 -0.33
N LEU A 51 -3.50 -4.81 -0.06
CA LEU A 51 -3.08 -3.84 0.96
C LEU A 51 -3.52 -2.42 0.61
N ILE A 52 -3.39 -2.02 -0.66
CA ILE A 52 -3.92 -0.74 -1.16
C ILE A 52 -5.42 -0.67 -0.94
N SER A 53 -6.17 -1.70 -1.30
CA SER A 53 -7.62 -1.75 -1.13
C SER A 53 -8.02 -1.56 0.34
N ILE A 54 -7.36 -2.29 1.25
CA ILE A 54 -7.56 -2.16 2.70
C ILE A 54 -7.23 -0.75 3.18
N PHE A 55 -6.13 -0.16 2.68
CA PHE A 55 -5.74 1.19 3.03
C PHE A 55 -6.80 2.21 2.60
N ILE A 56 -7.26 2.15 1.35
CA ILE A 56 -8.31 3.03 0.83
C ILE A 56 -9.59 2.91 1.65
N ILE A 57 -10.07 1.69 1.92
CA ILE A 57 -11.26 1.45 2.75
C ILE A 57 -11.10 2.10 4.14
N ARG A 58 -9.92 1.96 4.76
CA ARG A 58 -9.62 2.58 6.06
C ARG A 58 -9.56 4.11 5.99
N GLN A 59 -9.08 4.69 4.88
CA GLN A 59 -9.04 6.14 4.68
C GLN A 59 -10.43 6.72 4.46
N VAL A 60 -11.26 6.09 3.62
CA VAL A 60 -12.66 6.47 3.36
C VAL A 60 -13.45 6.48 4.68
N LYS A 61 -13.40 5.36 5.43
CA LYS A 61 -14.06 5.24 6.74
C LYS A 61 -13.62 6.31 7.75
N ARG A 62 -12.36 6.77 7.70
CA ARG A 62 -11.84 7.82 8.59
C ARG A 62 -12.30 9.22 8.24
N LYS A 63 -12.45 9.48 6.94
CA LYS A 63 -12.88 10.77 6.41
C LYS A 63 -14.40 10.93 6.49
N GLY A 64 -15.13 9.87 6.83
CA GLY A 64 -16.59 9.89 6.96
C GLY A 64 -17.31 10.00 5.62
N MET A 65 -16.63 9.56 4.55
CA MET A 65 -17.20 9.38 3.21
C MET A 65 -17.89 8.02 3.11
#